data_AF-A0A9F5IQG2-F1
#
_entry.id   AF-A0A9F5IQG2-F1
#
_cell.length_a   1.000
_cell.length_b   1.000
_cell.length_c   1.000
_cell.angle_alpha   90.00
_cell.angle_beta   90.00
_cell.angle_gamma   90.00
#
_symmetry.space_group_name_H-M   'P 1'
#
loop_
_entity.id
_entity.type
_entity.pdbx_description
1 polymer ?
#
loop_
_entity_poly.entity_id
_entity_poly.type
_entity_poly.pdbx_seq_one_letter_code
_entity_poly.pdbx_strand_id
1 'polypeptide(L)'
;MTCLIKGCNFVLKNIPHEAFVYLKDADPEFRFQMNHPHIFPYLLVNIGSGVSIVKVETEDKFEWIGGSSIGGGTFWGLGALLTKTKKFDELLQLASKGQHTNVDMLVKDVYGGAYQTLGLSGNLIASSFGKSATADKDFSKEDMAKSLLHMISNDIGQLACLHAKLHNLNKIYFGGFFIRGHPVTMRTITYSINFFSKGEVQALFLRHEGYLGAIGAFLKGAEQDNPNLYSWGENYASSSGLLSTSPDVCPMQRERSGTFDMLEMDRLERMLVNLPLLQDSSTYVADTVDLTDDVMARQYWLSCFEEALDGVAKRAAASQPDSIDAAERAEKFRHKYWDKLQTLRQQPFAYGTLTVRSLLDTREHCLNEFNFPDPYSKVKQKENGIALRCYQGVIDSLDSLAWEERQFALVKGLLAGNVFDWGAKAVSDVLETEPQFGFEEAKEKLQERPWLEDSYSEWVERLKAPAHKCALIFADNSGIDIILGVFPFVRELLCRGTEVILACNSGPALNDVTYNESLLVAERIAAMDDVIRSALKEERLLLVQTGSSSPCLDLSRLDKGLANLVRERKTDLVIIEGMGRAIHTNYHAKLKCESLKLAVLKNSWLADRLGGKIFSVIFKYEVPLKSS
;
A
#
# COMPACT_ATOMS: atom_id res chain seq x y z
N MET A 1 21.12 10.59 19.53
CA MET A 1 20.66 11.37 18.35
C MET A 1 20.86 10.63 17.05
N THR A 2 22.07 10.14 16.73
CA THR A 2 22.33 9.39 15.49
C THR A 2 21.33 8.27 15.19
N CYS A 3 21.04 7.40 16.17
CA CYS A 3 20.04 6.34 15.99
C CYS A 3 18.63 6.88 15.70
N LEU A 4 18.24 8.01 16.30
CA LEU A 4 16.95 8.63 16.05
C LEU A 4 16.82 9.08 14.59
N ILE A 5 17.84 9.79 14.08
CA ILE A 5 17.87 10.27 12.69
C ILE A 5 17.90 9.10 11.72
N LYS A 6 18.77 8.12 11.97
CA LYS A 6 18.89 6.92 11.15
C LYS A 6 17.58 6.13 11.07
N GLY A 7 16.89 5.94 12.19
CA GLY A 7 15.58 5.28 12.20
C GLY A 7 14.51 6.08 11.47
N CYS A 8 14.50 7.41 11.63
CA CYS A 8 13.60 8.32 10.92
C CYS A 8 13.80 8.27 9.39
N ASN A 9 15.04 8.43 8.93
CA ASN A 9 15.38 8.31 7.50
C ASN A 9 14.98 6.96 6.93
N PHE A 10 15.24 5.90 7.70
CA PHE A 10 14.92 4.54 7.30
C PHE A 10 13.42 4.35 7.05
N VAL A 11 12.55 4.71 8.01
CA VAL A 11 11.10 4.50 7.85
C VAL A 11 10.54 5.36 6.72
N LEU A 12 10.99 6.62 6.61
CA LEU A 12 10.55 7.54 5.55
C LEU A 12 10.91 7.06 4.13
N LYS A 13 11.99 6.28 3.98
CA LYS A 13 12.43 5.76 2.69
C LYS A 13 11.82 4.41 2.37
N ASN A 14 11.67 3.54 3.36
CA ASN A 14 11.42 2.11 3.15
C ASN A 14 9.97 1.71 3.39
N ILE A 15 9.23 2.42 4.24
CA ILE A 15 7.86 2.07 4.63
C ILE A 15 6.88 2.98 3.88
N PRO A 16 6.05 2.43 2.98
CA PRO A 16 5.01 3.20 2.31
C PRO A 16 4.07 3.86 3.31
N HIS A 17 3.59 5.07 3.00
CA HIS A 17 2.61 5.77 3.83
C HIS A 17 3.08 6.00 5.28
N GLU A 18 4.40 6.10 5.51
CA GLU A 18 4.94 6.32 6.86
C GLU A 18 4.57 7.69 7.43
N ALA A 19 4.67 8.72 6.58
CA ALA A 19 4.39 10.09 6.98
C ALA A 19 2.94 10.47 6.64
N PHE A 20 2.30 11.23 7.51
CA PHE A 20 0.94 11.72 7.27
C PHE A 20 0.69 13.11 7.87
N VAL A 21 -0.32 13.79 7.32
CA VAL A 21 -0.89 15.00 7.88
C VAL A 21 -2.17 14.64 8.61
N TYR A 22 -2.36 15.19 9.82
CA TYR A 22 -3.61 15.09 10.56
C TYR A 22 -4.41 16.40 10.47
N LEU A 23 -5.65 16.32 9.96
CA LEU A 23 -6.58 17.42 9.78
C LEU A 23 -7.95 17.04 10.37
N LYS A 24 -8.21 17.39 11.63
CA LYS A 24 -9.44 16.99 12.34
C LYS A 24 -10.74 17.29 11.59
N ASP A 25 -10.83 18.44 10.94
CA ASP A 25 -12.07 18.91 10.31
C ASP A 25 -12.11 18.56 8.80
N ALA A 26 -11.25 17.63 8.34
CA ALA A 26 -11.22 17.11 6.98
C ALA A 26 -11.73 15.67 6.92
N ASP A 27 -12.24 15.27 5.75
CA ASP A 27 -12.60 13.89 5.45
C ASP A 27 -11.74 13.43 4.25
N PRO A 28 -10.79 12.49 4.43
CA PRO A 28 -10.42 11.86 5.70
C PRO A 28 -9.57 12.77 6.60
N GLU A 29 -9.55 12.45 7.90
CA GLU A 29 -8.72 13.16 8.90
C GLU A 29 -7.22 12.88 8.74
N PHE A 30 -6.86 11.70 8.23
CA PHE A 30 -5.48 11.25 8.03
C PHE A 30 -5.17 11.25 6.54
N ARG A 31 -4.14 11.99 6.13
CA ARG A 31 -3.67 12.03 4.75
C ARG A 31 -2.24 11.57 4.67
N PHE A 32 -2.05 10.34 4.21
CA PHE A 32 -0.74 9.73 4.08
C PHE A 32 0.03 10.27 2.87
N GLN A 33 1.34 10.40 3.02
CA GLN A 33 2.24 10.78 1.95
C GLN A 33 2.90 9.53 1.35
N MET A 34 3.05 9.54 0.02
CA MET A 34 3.88 8.54 -0.65
C MET A 34 5.35 8.78 -0.34
N ASN A 35 6.15 7.71 -0.42
CA ASN A 35 7.60 7.80 -0.21
C ASN A 35 8.20 8.71 -1.28
N HIS A 36 8.89 9.76 -0.84
CA HIS A 36 9.54 10.69 -1.75
C HIS A 36 11.04 10.40 -1.81
N PRO A 37 11.66 10.34 -3.00
CA PRO A 37 13.10 10.08 -3.13
C PRO A 37 13.96 11.17 -2.46
N HIS A 38 13.40 12.38 -2.33
CA HIS A 38 14.04 13.53 -1.69
C HIS A 38 13.31 13.91 -0.40
N ILE A 39 13.67 13.25 0.70
CA ILE A 39 13.15 13.58 2.04
C ILE A 39 13.88 14.77 2.69
N PHE A 40 15.09 15.06 2.23
CA PHE A 40 15.95 16.11 2.77
C PHE A 40 15.82 17.44 2.00
N PRO A 41 16.13 18.59 2.64
CA PRO A 41 16.33 18.75 4.08
C PRO A 41 15.00 18.77 4.83
N TYR A 42 15.00 18.39 6.10
CA TYR A 42 13.82 18.43 6.95
C TYR A 42 14.15 18.77 8.39
N LEU A 43 13.14 19.18 9.16
CA LEU A 43 13.24 19.39 10.59
C LEU A 43 12.62 18.19 11.33
N LEU A 44 13.37 17.56 12.24
CA LEU A 44 12.83 16.57 13.17
C LEU A 44 12.60 17.21 14.53
N VAL A 45 11.36 17.16 15.01
CA VAL A 45 10.97 17.58 16.36
C VAL A 45 10.58 16.35 17.15
N ASN A 46 11.51 15.86 17.97
CA ASN A 46 11.31 14.66 18.77
C ASN A 46 10.85 15.01 20.18
N ILE A 47 9.62 14.60 20.52
CA ILE A 47 8.92 14.94 21.77
C ILE A 47 8.90 13.71 22.69
N GLY A 48 9.88 13.66 23.58
CA GLY A 48 9.97 12.67 24.67
C GLY A 48 9.67 13.32 26.01
N SER A 49 10.50 13.03 27.03
CA SER A 49 10.42 13.72 28.32
C SER A 49 10.60 15.24 28.17
N GLY A 50 11.56 15.65 27.33
CA GLY A 50 11.69 17.01 26.79
C GLY A 50 11.53 17.01 25.27
N VAL A 51 11.98 18.08 24.62
CA VAL A 51 11.87 18.28 23.17
C VAL A 51 13.26 18.49 22.59
N SER A 52 13.57 17.77 21.51
CA SER A 52 14.78 17.99 20.71
C SER A 52 14.40 18.38 19.29
N ILE A 53 15.03 19.45 18.78
CA ILE A 53 14.81 19.98 17.45
C ILE A 53 16.10 19.82 16.66
N VAL A 54 16.04 19.04 15.58
CA VAL A 54 17.20 18.64 14.78
C VAL A 54 16.97 19.00 13.33
N LYS A 55 17.92 19.74 12.74
CA LYS A 55 17.98 19.96 11.30
C LYS A 55 18.66 18.75 10.67
N VAL A 56 18.02 18.13 9.69
CA VAL A 56 18.60 17.00 8.93
C VAL A 56 18.78 17.44 7.49
N GLU A 57 20.04 17.51 7.06
CA GLU A 57 20.41 17.98 5.71
C GLU A 57 20.69 16.83 4.75
N THR A 58 21.26 15.73 5.25
CA THR A 58 21.48 14.48 4.51
C THR A 58 21.37 13.29 5.47
N GLU A 59 21.61 12.09 4.95
CA GLU A 59 21.62 10.85 5.76
C GLU A 59 22.52 10.96 7.00
N ASP A 60 23.73 11.49 6.81
CA ASP A 60 24.77 11.55 7.85
C ASP A 60 25.01 12.97 8.38
N LYS A 61 24.42 13.99 7.75
CA LYS A 61 24.60 15.40 8.13
C LYS A 61 23.34 15.93 8.81
N PHE A 62 23.42 16.05 10.14
CA PHE A 62 22.37 16.63 10.96
C PHE A 62 22.96 17.44 12.11
N GLU A 63 22.20 18.42 12.58
CA GLU A 63 22.60 19.36 13.63
C GLU A 63 21.46 19.50 14.65
N TRP A 64 21.80 19.39 15.94
CA TRP A 64 20.88 19.77 17.01
C TRP A 64 20.86 21.29 17.08
N ILE A 65 19.73 21.90 16.69
CA ILE A 65 19.60 23.35 16.54
C ILE A 65 18.79 23.98 17.68
N GLY A 66 18.17 23.17 18.54
CA GLY A 66 17.39 23.65 19.66
C GLY A 66 16.64 22.55 20.40
N GLY A 67 15.96 22.95 21.48
CA GLY A 67 15.15 22.06 22.28
C GLY A 67 14.44 22.80 23.40
N SER A 68 13.56 22.10 24.10
CA SER A 68 12.83 22.63 25.25
C SER A 68 12.77 21.57 26.35
N SER A 69 12.88 22.00 27.61
CA SER A 69 12.58 21.14 28.76
C SER A 69 11.07 20.95 28.97
N ILE A 70 10.24 21.66 28.21
CA ILE A 70 8.76 21.59 28.26
C ILE A 70 8.30 20.57 27.22
N GLY A 71 8.22 19.31 27.62
CA GLY A 71 7.82 18.19 26.75
C GLY A 71 6.77 17.29 27.39
N GLY A 72 6.73 16.02 26.98
CA GLY A 72 5.79 15.05 27.51
C GLY A 72 6.01 14.72 28.99
N GLY A 73 7.25 14.82 29.48
CA GLY A 73 7.55 14.67 30.90
C GLY A 73 6.98 15.81 31.74
N THR A 74 6.99 17.03 31.21
CA THR A 74 6.39 18.21 31.85
C THR A 74 4.87 18.10 31.88
N PHE A 75 4.26 17.66 30.77
CA PHE A 75 2.83 17.38 30.71
C PHE A 75 2.43 16.35 31.77
N TRP A 76 3.16 15.23 31.83
CA TRP A 76 2.88 14.18 32.79
C TRP A 76 3.07 14.65 34.24
N GLY A 77 4.19 15.30 34.53
CA GLY A 77 4.53 15.77 35.88
C GLY A 77 3.55 16.82 36.39
N LEU A 78 3.32 17.90 35.64
CA LEU A 78 2.38 18.95 36.04
C LEU A 78 0.94 18.43 36.04
N GLY A 79 0.57 17.59 35.06
CA GLY A 79 -0.75 16.99 35.00
C GLY A 79 -1.03 16.11 36.20
N ALA A 80 -0.04 15.35 36.68
CA ALA A 80 -0.16 14.57 37.91
C ALA A 80 -0.33 15.45 39.15
N LEU A 81 0.37 16.59 39.23
CA LEU A 81 0.21 17.54 40.33
C LEU A 81 -1.18 18.21 40.32
N LEU A 82 -1.66 18.60 39.14
CA LEU A 82 -2.94 19.33 38.97
C LEU A 82 -4.16 18.41 39.11
N THR A 83 -4.10 17.18 38.60
CA THR A 83 -5.28 16.29 38.53
C THR A 83 -5.22 15.14 39.53
N LYS A 84 -4.06 14.89 40.15
CA LYS A 84 -3.74 13.72 40.99
C LYS A 84 -3.72 12.40 40.20
N THR A 85 -3.72 12.44 38.87
CA THR A 85 -3.66 11.27 37.98
C THR A 85 -2.21 10.87 37.71
N LYS A 86 -1.86 9.59 37.91
CA LYS A 86 -0.47 9.12 37.76
C LYS A 86 -0.18 8.45 36.42
N LYS A 87 -1.20 8.06 35.64
CA LYS A 87 -0.99 7.45 34.32
C LYS A 87 -1.08 8.50 33.21
N PHE A 88 -0.17 8.39 32.26
CA PHE A 88 -0.08 9.30 31.11
C PHE A 88 -1.36 9.26 30.25
N ASP A 89 -1.83 8.06 29.89
CA ASP A 89 -3.01 7.89 29.05
C ASP A 89 -4.30 8.39 29.72
N GLU A 90 -4.44 8.17 31.03
CA GLU A 90 -5.56 8.71 31.81
C GLU A 90 -5.57 10.25 31.78
N LEU A 91 -4.40 10.89 31.82
CA LEU A 91 -4.28 12.35 31.73
C LEU A 91 -4.71 12.88 30.35
N LEU A 92 -4.39 12.15 29.27
CA LEU A 92 -4.83 12.49 27.91
C LEU A 92 -6.33 12.26 27.71
N GLN A 93 -6.90 11.23 28.34
CA GLN A 93 -8.34 11.02 28.39
C GLN A 93 -9.08 12.14 29.15
N LEU A 94 -8.49 12.67 30.23
CA LEU A 94 -9.02 13.87 30.89
C LEU A 94 -8.96 15.07 29.95
N ALA A 95 -7.82 15.28 29.30
CA ALA A 95 -7.65 16.37 28.34
C ALA A 95 -8.59 16.25 27.13
N SER A 96 -9.01 15.06 26.70
CA SER A 96 -9.96 14.94 25.58
C SER A 96 -11.37 15.43 25.92
N LYS A 97 -11.74 15.44 27.21
CA LYS A 97 -13.06 15.84 27.72
C LYS A 97 -13.13 17.29 28.20
N GLY A 98 -11.99 17.94 28.44
CA GLY A 98 -11.93 19.28 29.01
C GLY A 98 -12.14 20.43 28.03
N GLN A 99 -12.46 21.60 28.58
CA GLN A 99 -12.64 22.89 27.91
C GLN A 99 -11.60 23.89 28.41
N HIS A 100 -10.56 24.11 27.61
CA HIS A 100 -9.44 24.97 28.00
C HIS A 100 -9.85 26.43 28.25
N THR A 101 -10.91 26.91 27.59
CA THR A 101 -11.42 28.28 27.72
C THR A 101 -11.92 28.63 29.12
N ASN A 102 -12.19 27.62 29.96
CA ASN A 102 -12.53 27.83 31.37
C ASN A 102 -11.30 28.27 32.18
N VAL A 103 -10.11 27.79 31.83
CA VAL A 103 -8.86 27.95 32.58
C VAL A 103 -7.93 28.99 31.95
N ASP A 104 -7.89 29.03 30.62
CA ASP A 104 -7.05 29.95 29.86
C ASP A 104 -7.69 31.33 29.71
N MET A 105 -6.86 32.36 29.74
CA MET A 105 -7.23 33.73 29.39
C MET A 105 -7.04 33.93 27.89
N LEU A 106 -8.11 34.31 27.19
CA LEU A 106 -8.12 34.54 25.74
C LEU A 106 -7.93 36.02 25.42
N VAL A 107 -7.58 36.35 24.18
CA VAL A 107 -7.44 37.74 23.71
C VAL A 107 -8.71 38.55 23.96
N LYS A 108 -9.89 37.95 23.75
CA LYS A 108 -11.17 38.63 24.02
C LYS A 108 -11.42 38.92 25.50
N ASP A 109 -10.81 38.16 26.41
CA ASP A 109 -10.92 38.39 27.85
C ASP A 109 -10.09 39.62 28.27
N VAL A 110 -9.06 39.98 27.49
CA VAL A 110 -8.21 41.16 27.72
C VAL A 110 -8.72 42.39 26.97
N TYR A 111 -9.12 42.23 25.71
CA TYR A 111 -9.44 43.34 24.80
C TYR A 111 -10.94 43.49 24.48
N GLY A 112 -11.82 42.65 25.04
CA GLY A 112 -13.25 42.66 24.78
C GLY A 112 -13.67 42.11 23.40
N GLY A 113 -12.72 41.61 22.60
CA GLY A 113 -12.96 41.10 21.25
C GLY A 113 -11.68 40.63 20.55
N ALA A 114 -11.71 40.58 19.21
CA ALA A 114 -10.50 40.36 18.41
C ALA A 114 -9.61 41.63 18.42
N TYR A 115 -8.29 41.45 18.42
CA TYR A 115 -7.35 42.57 18.35
C TYR A 115 -6.90 42.79 16.90
N GLN A 116 -7.70 43.57 16.17
CA GLN A 116 -7.60 43.75 14.72
C GLN A 116 -6.26 44.32 14.25
N THR A 117 -5.68 45.26 15.01
CA THR A 117 -4.42 45.93 14.64
C THR A 117 -3.25 44.95 14.47
N LEU A 118 -3.19 43.91 15.31
CA LEU A 118 -2.17 42.86 15.23
C LEU A 118 -2.69 41.59 14.55
N GLY A 119 -3.93 41.58 14.06
CA GLY A 119 -4.55 40.41 13.45
C GLY A 119 -4.79 39.25 14.42
N LEU A 120 -4.91 39.50 15.72
CA LEU A 120 -5.11 38.43 16.71
C LEU A 120 -6.61 38.11 16.86
N SER A 121 -6.96 36.85 16.65
CA SER A 121 -8.30 36.32 16.91
C SER A 121 -8.66 36.46 18.39
N GLY A 122 -9.92 36.83 18.68
CA GLY A 122 -10.42 36.90 20.06
C GLY A 122 -10.42 35.54 20.79
N ASN A 123 -10.42 34.42 20.05
CA ASN A 123 -10.35 33.07 20.61
C ASN A 123 -8.91 32.56 20.80
N LEU A 124 -7.90 33.35 20.44
CA LEU A 124 -6.50 33.01 20.68
C LEU A 124 -6.21 33.05 22.19
N ILE A 125 -5.42 32.09 22.68
CA ILE A 125 -4.94 32.10 24.07
C ILE A 125 -3.95 33.26 24.23
N ALA A 126 -4.25 34.18 25.14
CA ALA A 126 -3.36 35.27 25.52
C ALA A 126 -2.45 34.86 26.70
N SER A 127 -3.00 34.11 27.66
CA SER A 127 -2.24 33.60 28.81
C SER A 127 -2.79 32.23 29.25
N SER A 128 -1.99 31.18 29.08
CA SER A 128 -2.32 29.83 29.55
C SER A 128 -2.46 29.81 31.06
N PHE A 129 -3.51 29.15 31.58
CA PHE A 129 -3.90 29.18 33.00
C PHE A 129 -4.21 30.57 33.57
N GLY A 130 -4.29 31.61 32.74
CA GLY A 130 -4.41 33.00 33.20
C GLY A 130 -5.64 33.30 34.06
N LYS A 131 -6.75 32.58 33.88
CA LYS A 131 -7.96 32.78 34.71
C LYS A 131 -7.80 32.22 36.12
N SER A 132 -6.88 31.27 36.31
CA SER A 132 -6.68 30.64 37.62
C SER A 132 -6.15 31.60 38.69
N ALA A 133 -5.52 32.70 38.30
CA ALA A 133 -4.99 33.69 39.23
C ALA A 133 -6.07 34.61 39.84
N THR A 134 -7.24 34.72 39.21
CA THR A 134 -8.27 35.72 39.55
C THR A 134 -9.66 35.12 39.79
N ALA A 135 -9.85 33.83 39.53
CA ALA A 135 -11.14 33.18 39.65
C ALA A 135 -11.37 32.63 41.07
N ASP A 136 -12.49 33.00 41.69
CA ASP A 136 -12.97 32.43 42.96
C ASP A 136 -13.70 31.09 42.78
N LYS A 137 -13.20 30.22 41.88
CA LYS A 137 -13.78 28.89 41.65
C LYS A 137 -12.71 27.86 41.36
N ASP A 138 -12.97 26.64 41.79
CA ASP A 138 -12.16 25.48 41.41
C ASP A 138 -12.40 25.11 39.94
N PHE A 139 -11.34 24.69 39.26
CA PHE A 139 -11.40 24.18 37.88
C PHE A 139 -11.52 22.67 37.87
N SER A 140 -12.23 22.13 36.87
CA SER A 140 -12.30 20.70 36.67
C SER A 140 -10.92 20.14 36.28
N LYS A 141 -10.68 18.86 36.59
CA LYS A 141 -9.41 18.19 36.25
C LYS A 141 -9.24 18.10 34.73
N GLU A 142 -10.36 17.87 34.05
CA GLU A 142 -10.47 17.80 32.61
C GLU A 142 -10.06 19.13 31.96
N ASP A 143 -10.58 20.26 32.44
CA ASP A 143 -10.23 21.59 31.91
C ASP A 143 -8.77 21.93 32.13
N MET A 144 -8.23 21.64 33.33
CA MET A 144 -6.82 21.83 33.64
C MET A 144 -5.91 20.95 32.77
N ALA A 145 -6.26 19.68 32.57
CA ALA A 145 -5.52 18.78 31.70
C ALA A 145 -5.55 19.25 30.23
N LYS A 146 -6.70 19.74 29.76
CA LYS A 146 -6.85 20.32 28.42
C LYS A 146 -5.98 21.56 28.23
N SER A 147 -6.05 22.51 29.16
CA SER A 147 -5.24 23.73 29.14
C SER A 147 -3.74 23.40 29.17
N LEU A 148 -3.32 22.44 30.01
CA LEU A 148 -1.93 21.97 30.07
C LEU A 148 -1.46 21.39 28.73
N LEU A 149 -2.28 20.51 28.12
CA LEU A 149 -1.98 19.91 26.82
C LEU A 149 -1.83 21.00 25.74
N HIS A 150 -2.74 21.96 25.72
CA HIS A 150 -2.70 23.09 24.79
C HIS A 150 -1.47 23.96 24.98
N MET A 151 -1.14 24.33 26.22
CA MET A 151 0.03 25.15 26.54
C MET A 151 1.32 24.50 26.01
N ILE A 152 1.54 23.22 26.32
CA ILE A 152 2.74 22.49 25.91
C ILE A 152 2.77 22.26 24.40
N SER A 153 1.65 21.85 23.79
CA SER A 153 1.59 21.61 22.34
C SER A 153 1.77 22.90 21.53
N ASN A 154 1.23 24.02 22.00
CA ASN A 154 1.39 25.32 21.36
C ASN A 154 2.83 25.82 21.46
N ASP A 155 3.48 25.68 22.62
CA ASP A 155 4.90 26.03 22.82
C ASP A 155 5.79 25.23 21.87
N ILE A 156 5.59 23.90 21.79
CA ILE A 156 6.30 23.03 20.85
C ILE A 156 6.08 23.47 19.40
N GLY A 157 4.83 23.72 19.01
CA GLY A 157 4.51 24.18 17.66
C GLY A 157 5.15 25.53 17.33
N GLN A 158 5.15 26.48 18.26
CA GLN A 158 5.79 27.78 18.08
C GLN A 158 7.30 27.64 17.87
N LEU A 159 7.99 26.91 18.75
CA LEU A 159 9.43 26.67 18.63
C LEU A 159 9.78 25.96 17.32
N ALA A 160 9.03 24.92 16.96
CA ALA A 160 9.21 24.18 15.72
C ALA A 160 9.04 25.10 14.49
N CYS A 161 8.02 25.95 14.47
CA CYS A 161 7.79 26.91 13.37
C CYS A 161 8.91 27.95 13.27
N LEU A 162 9.36 28.52 14.40
CA LEU A 162 10.46 29.49 14.43
C LEU A 162 11.76 28.89 13.89
N HIS A 163 12.11 27.67 14.33
CA HIS A 163 13.30 26.98 13.82
C HIS A 163 13.16 26.62 12.33
N ALA A 164 11.99 26.14 11.90
CA ALA A 164 11.76 25.85 10.48
C ALA A 164 11.95 27.11 9.61
N LYS A 165 11.38 28.25 10.02
CA LYS A 165 11.55 29.53 9.32
C LYS A 165 12.99 30.03 9.34
N LEU A 166 13.66 29.98 10.50
CA LEU A 166 15.06 30.41 10.64
C LEU A 166 16.00 29.64 9.71
N HIS A 167 15.71 28.36 9.48
CA HIS A 167 16.52 27.49 8.63
C HIS A 167 15.95 27.28 7.21
N ASN A 168 14.92 28.04 6.82
CA ASN A 168 14.24 27.97 5.52
C ASN A 168 13.75 26.55 5.16
N LEU A 169 13.14 25.87 6.12
CA LEU A 169 12.55 24.53 5.96
C LEU A 169 11.03 24.61 5.93
N ASN A 170 10.41 23.84 5.04
CA ASN A 170 8.95 23.78 4.90
C ASN A 170 8.34 22.45 5.41
N LYS A 171 9.17 21.48 5.82
CA LYS A 171 8.73 20.18 6.33
C LYS A 171 9.24 19.96 7.76
N ILE A 172 8.32 19.68 8.67
CA ILE A 172 8.61 19.29 10.04
C ILE A 172 8.01 17.92 10.30
N TYR A 173 8.86 16.94 10.60
CA TYR A 173 8.44 15.64 11.10
C TYR A 173 8.42 15.68 12.63
N PHE A 174 7.29 15.31 13.22
CA PHE A 174 7.12 15.15 14.65
C PHE A 174 7.31 13.68 15.01
N GLY A 175 8.17 13.43 15.99
CA GLY A 175 8.45 12.09 16.52
C GLY A 175 8.31 12.04 18.04
N GLY A 176 8.43 10.85 18.61
CA GLY A 176 8.42 10.63 20.06
C GLY A 176 7.05 10.21 20.61
N PHE A 177 7.06 9.66 21.83
CA PHE A 177 5.87 9.01 22.41
C PHE A 177 4.76 9.97 22.84
N PHE A 178 5.02 11.28 22.95
CA PHE A 178 4.02 12.25 23.43
C PHE A 178 2.83 12.43 22.47
N ILE A 179 3.07 12.25 21.17
CA ILE A 179 2.08 12.42 20.09
C ILE A 179 1.30 11.13 19.80
N ARG A 180 1.78 9.99 20.33
CA ARG A 180 1.31 8.63 20.04
C ARG A 180 -0.19 8.48 20.23
N GLY A 181 -0.90 8.19 19.15
CA GLY A 181 -2.30 7.80 19.25
C GLY A 181 -3.20 8.90 19.84
N HIS A 182 -2.78 10.17 19.79
CA HIS A 182 -3.50 11.27 20.39
C HIS A 182 -3.82 12.37 19.36
N PRO A 183 -4.95 12.24 18.65
CA PRO A 183 -5.37 13.19 17.61
C PRO A 183 -5.49 14.63 18.14
N VAL A 184 -5.81 14.80 19.42
CA VAL A 184 -5.87 16.12 20.08
C VAL A 184 -4.51 16.81 20.10
N THR A 185 -3.43 16.07 20.37
CA THR A 185 -2.06 16.59 20.39
C THR A 185 -1.65 16.97 18.97
N MET A 186 -1.84 16.05 18.01
CA MET A 186 -1.55 16.28 16.59
C MET A 186 -2.29 17.50 16.05
N ARG A 187 -3.60 17.62 16.35
CA ARG A 187 -4.42 18.79 15.97
C ARG A 187 -3.81 20.09 16.47
N THR A 188 -3.42 20.13 17.74
CA THR A 188 -2.97 21.36 18.39
C THR A 188 -1.63 21.80 17.81
N ILE A 189 -0.72 20.85 17.57
CA ILE A 189 0.56 21.10 16.90
C ILE A 189 0.32 21.62 15.47
N THR A 190 -0.49 20.91 14.67
CA THR A 190 -0.82 21.32 13.29
C THR A 190 -1.43 22.72 13.24
N TYR A 191 -2.38 23.01 14.14
CA TYR A 191 -2.99 24.33 14.24
C TYR A 191 -1.96 25.41 14.57
N SER A 192 -1.10 25.19 15.56
CA SER A 192 -0.04 26.13 15.93
C SER A 192 0.92 26.38 14.76
N ILE A 193 1.41 25.32 14.11
CA ILE A 193 2.28 25.45 12.93
C ILE A 193 1.61 26.27 11.84
N ASN A 194 0.38 25.92 11.44
CA ASN A 194 -0.34 26.64 10.38
C ASN A 194 -0.60 28.10 10.74
N PHE A 195 -0.92 28.41 12.00
CA PHE A 195 -1.15 29.77 12.47
C PHE A 195 0.11 30.64 12.34
N PHE A 196 1.27 30.16 12.82
CA PHE A 196 2.52 30.92 12.78
C PHE A 196 3.21 30.89 11.41
N SER A 197 3.00 29.82 10.64
CA SER A 197 3.58 29.67 9.30
C SER A 197 2.74 30.30 8.20
N LYS A 198 1.46 30.60 8.44
CA LYS A 198 0.48 30.95 7.40
C LYS A 198 0.39 29.89 6.29
N GLY A 199 0.63 28.63 6.63
CA GLY A 199 0.60 27.49 5.70
C GLY A 199 1.90 27.26 4.92
N GLU A 200 2.95 28.07 5.14
CA GLU A 200 4.25 27.89 4.46
C GLU A 200 5.01 26.64 4.94
N VAL A 201 4.69 26.16 6.14
CA VAL A 201 5.35 25.03 6.79
C VAL A 201 4.33 23.95 7.10
N GLN A 202 4.64 22.72 6.70
CA GLN A 202 3.80 21.54 6.88
C GLN A 202 4.26 20.71 8.09
N ALA A 203 3.31 20.43 8.99
CA ALA A 203 3.49 19.46 10.08
C ALA A 203 3.18 18.05 9.58
N LEU A 204 4.12 17.13 9.79
CA LEU A 204 4.04 15.72 9.40
C LEU A 204 4.24 14.85 10.63
N PHE A 205 3.44 13.80 10.75
CA PHE A 205 3.53 12.79 11.81
C PHE A 205 3.99 11.46 11.19
N LEU A 206 4.47 10.55 12.05
CA LEU A 206 5.06 9.29 11.62
C LEU A 206 4.33 8.13 12.28
N ARG A 207 3.98 7.09 11.52
CA ARG A 207 3.34 5.89 12.09
C ARG A 207 4.24 5.21 13.12
N HIS A 208 5.56 5.25 12.90
CA HIS A 208 6.57 4.67 13.80
C HIS A 208 7.24 5.70 14.73
N GLU A 209 6.59 6.84 15.00
CA GLU A 209 7.13 7.98 15.76
C GLU A 209 7.80 7.62 17.10
N GLY A 210 7.26 6.64 17.84
CA GLY A 210 7.81 6.19 19.12
C GLY A 210 9.05 5.30 19.00
N TYR A 211 9.25 4.64 17.86
CA TYR A 211 10.24 3.56 17.73
C TYR A 211 11.51 3.98 16.97
N LEU A 212 11.56 5.20 16.43
CA LEU A 212 12.66 5.68 15.58
C LEU A 212 14.06 5.44 16.17
N GLY A 213 14.26 5.75 17.46
CA GLY A 213 15.54 5.53 18.13
C GLY A 213 15.94 4.05 18.24
N ALA A 214 14.98 3.17 18.51
CA ALA A 214 15.20 1.73 18.62
C ALA A 214 15.49 1.12 17.24
N ILE A 215 14.74 1.53 16.21
CA ILE A 215 14.96 1.13 14.82
C ILE A 215 16.37 1.51 14.38
N GLY A 216 16.80 2.75 14.58
CA GLY A 216 18.16 3.14 14.18
C GLY A 216 19.26 2.49 14.99
N ALA A 217 19.01 2.11 16.25
CA ALA A 217 19.95 1.33 17.05
C ALA A 217 20.08 -0.11 16.51
N PHE A 218 18.94 -0.75 16.18
CA PHE A 218 18.91 -2.04 15.51
C PHE A 218 19.67 -1.98 14.17
N LEU A 219 19.38 -1.00 13.32
CA LEU A 219 20.06 -0.81 12.03
C LEU A 219 21.55 -0.53 12.17
N LYS A 220 22.00 0.06 13.27
CA LYS A 220 23.43 0.28 13.56
C LYS A 220 24.11 -1.01 14.05
N GLY A 221 23.40 -1.86 14.78
CA GLY A 221 23.88 -3.21 15.09
C GLY A 221 23.94 -4.08 13.83
N ALA A 222 22.90 -4.02 13.00
CA ALA A 222 22.76 -4.74 11.73
C ALA A 222 23.62 -4.16 10.59
N GLU A 223 24.31 -3.04 10.79
CA GLU A 223 25.23 -2.48 9.79
C GLU A 223 26.43 -3.37 9.48
N GLN A 224 26.73 -4.35 10.35
CA GLN A 224 27.62 -5.45 10.03
C GLN A 224 27.13 -6.27 8.81
N ASP A 225 25.83 -6.21 8.49
CA ASP A 225 25.16 -6.91 7.39
C ASP A 225 24.68 -5.98 6.24
N ASN A 226 25.05 -4.69 6.26
CA ASN A 226 24.72 -3.65 5.26
C ASN A 226 23.20 -3.51 4.92
N PRO A 227 22.42 -2.73 5.71
CA PRO A 227 20.95 -2.68 5.62
C PRO A 227 20.39 -2.14 4.28
N ASN A 228 21.21 -1.44 3.48
CA ASN A 228 20.82 -0.95 2.15
C ASN A 228 20.75 -2.05 1.07
N LEU A 229 21.07 -3.30 1.42
CA LEU A 229 20.91 -4.46 0.55
C LEU A 229 19.52 -5.09 0.61
N TYR A 230 18.66 -4.66 1.54
CA TYR A 230 17.36 -5.28 1.78
C TYR A 230 16.23 -4.29 1.56
N SER A 231 15.08 -4.83 1.18
CA SER A 231 13.81 -4.10 1.22
C SER A 231 12.99 -4.55 2.42
N TRP A 232 12.03 -3.71 2.82
CA TRP A 232 11.20 -3.94 3.99
C TRP A 232 9.73 -3.87 3.61
N GLY A 233 8.93 -4.80 4.13
CA GLY A 233 7.48 -4.84 3.97
C GLY A 233 6.79 -4.74 5.32
N GLU A 234 5.51 -4.40 5.33
CA GLU A 234 4.70 -4.40 6.55
C GLU A 234 3.90 -5.71 6.67
N ASN A 235 3.77 -6.23 7.89
CA ASN A 235 2.93 -7.38 8.17
C ASN A 235 1.60 -6.95 8.81
N TYR A 236 0.55 -6.87 8.01
CA TYR A 236 -0.78 -6.42 8.47
C TYR A 236 -1.49 -7.42 9.39
N ALA A 237 -1.15 -8.71 9.33
CA ALA A 237 -1.81 -9.74 10.13
C ALA A 237 -1.45 -9.61 11.61
N SER A 238 -0.17 -9.41 11.91
CA SER A 238 0.32 -9.26 13.28
C SER A 238 0.21 -7.83 13.80
N SER A 239 0.25 -6.82 12.93
CA SER A 239 0.17 -5.41 13.36
C SER A 239 -1.17 -5.06 14.02
N SER A 240 -1.20 -4.23 15.06
CA SER A 240 -2.44 -3.81 15.75
C SER A 240 -3.17 -2.64 15.06
N GLY A 241 -2.49 -1.90 14.17
CA GLY A 241 -2.97 -0.68 13.54
C GLY A 241 -2.65 0.59 14.33
N LEU A 242 -2.63 1.73 13.64
CA LEU A 242 -2.49 3.07 14.21
C LEU A 242 -3.75 3.43 15.00
N LEU A 243 -3.59 3.99 16.20
CA LEU A 243 -4.73 4.35 17.08
C LEU A 243 -5.57 3.14 17.51
N SER A 244 -4.93 1.97 17.63
CA SER A 244 -5.62 0.78 18.10
C SER A 244 -5.95 0.94 19.58
N THR A 245 -7.20 1.24 19.88
CA THR A 245 -7.73 1.00 21.21
C THR A 245 -7.91 -0.51 21.29
N SER A 246 -6.98 -1.26 21.88
CA SER A 246 -7.34 -2.62 22.32
C SER A 246 -8.03 -2.54 23.68
N PRO A 247 -9.36 -2.73 23.76
CA PRO A 247 -9.94 -3.48 24.84
C PRO A 247 -9.83 -4.97 24.47
N ASP A 248 -9.04 -5.73 25.21
CA ASP A 248 -9.22 -7.17 25.41
C ASP A 248 -9.58 -8.04 24.18
N VAL A 249 -8.70 -8.18 23.18
CA VAL A 249 -8.85 -9.22 22.15
C VAL A 249 -7.59 -10.10 22.11
N CYS A 250 -7.79 -11.39 22.45
CA CYS A 250 -6.86 -12.53 22.59
C CYS A 250 -6.20 -12.80 23.98
N PRO A 251 -6.67 -13.81 24.74
CA PRO A 251 -6.09 -14.24 26.03
C PRO A 251 -4.70 -14.92 25.94
N MET A 252 -4.16 -15.14 24.75
CA MET A 252 -2.90 -15.89 24.56
C MET A 252 -1.64 -15.03 24.45
N GLN A 253 -1.77 -13.69 24.41
CA GLN A 253 -0.63 -12.80 24.45
C GLN A 253 -0.50 -12.18 25.84
N ARG A 254 0.48 -12.70 26.59
CA ARG A 254 0.93 -12.33 27.94
C ARG A 254 0.45 -10.97 28.43
N GLU A 255 -0.09 -10.97 29.64
CA GLU A 255 -0.25 -9.84 30.57
C GLU A 255 1.02 -8.98 30.70
N ARG A 256 1.32 -8.17 29.69
CA ARG A 256 2.33 -7.11 29.74
C ARG A 256 1.63 -5.80 29.47
N SER A 257 1.19 -5.18 30.56
CA SER A 257 0.89 -3.76 30.72
C SER A 257 1.43 -2.85 29.60
N GLY A 258 0.58 -2.54 28.61
CA GLY A 258 0.81 -1.48 27.62
C GLY A 258 -0.15 -1.52 26.43
N THR A 259 -0.98 -0.49 26.29
CA THR A 259 -1.76 -0.16 25.08
C THR A 259 -0.84 0.45 24.03
N PHE A 260 -0.03 -0.37 23.37
CA PHE A 260 0.93 0.09 22.38
C PHE A 260 0.60 -0.49 21.01
N ASP A 261 0.32 0.39 20.03
CA ASP A 261 0.41 0.06 18.59
C ASP A 261 1.67 -0.78 18.27
N MET A 262 1.43 -1.98 17.75
CA MET A 262 2.43 -2.90 17.21
C MET A 262 2.36 -2.79 15.69
N LEU A 263 3.41 -2.26 15.07
CA LEU A 263 3.54 -2.17 13.62
C LEU A 263 4.74 -3.00 13.23
N GLU A 264 4.49 -4.16 12.63
CA GLU A 264 5.51 -5.14 12.30
C GLU A 264 6.08 -4.89 10.90
N MET A 265 7.41 -4.94 10.80
CA MET A 265 8.16 -4.77 9.56
C MET A 265 8.99 -6.02 9.31
N ASP A 266 8.77 -6.64 8.15
CA ASP A 266 9.51 -7.80 7.69
C ASP A 266 10.65 -7.40 6.77
N ARG A 267 11.84 -7.94 7.02
CA ARG A 267 12.96 -7.85 6.09
C ARG A 267 12.69 -8.80 4.93
N LEU A 268 12.52 -8.25 3.74
CA LEU A 268 12.36 -9.04 2.52
C LEU A 268 13.70 -9.67 2.14
N GLU A 269 13.64 -10.90 1.62
CA GLU A 269 14.83 -11.63 1.16
C GLU A 269 15.53 -10.94 -0.02
N ARG A 270 14.81 -10.08 -0.73
CA ARG A 270 15.23 -9.48 -1.99
C ARG A 270 15.20 -7.96 -1.92
N MET A 271 16.13 -7.35 -2.66
CA MET A 271 16.12 -5.91 -2.89
C MET A 271 15.10 -5.59 -3.98
N LEU A 272 14.11 -4.78 -3.60
CA LEU A 272 13.09 -4.24 -4.49
C LEU A 272 13.45 -2.82 -4.92
N VAL A 273 13.21 -2.51 -6.18
CA VAL A 273 13.53 -1.22 -6.83
C VAL A 273 12.43 -0.83 -7.81
N ASN A 274 12.42 0.45 -8.20
CA ASN A 274 11.52 0.94 -9.23
C ASN A 274 11.76 0.29 -10.59
N LEU A 275 10.69 0.04 -11.34
CA LEU A 275 10.75 -0.26 -12.76
C LEU A 275 11.45 0.92 -13.47
N PRO A 276 12.57 0.69 -14.18
CA PRO A 276 13.33 1.77 -14.83
C PRO A 276 12.55 2.51 -15.92
N LEU A 277 11.48 1.90 -16.43
CA LEU A 277 10.60 2.44 -17.47
C LEU A 277 9.48 3.33 -16.91
N LEU A 278 9.34 3.49 -15.59
CA LEU A 278 8.43 4.49 -15.03
C LEU A 278 8.80 5.90 -15.52
N GLN A 279 7.80 6.67 -15.95
CA GLN A 279 8.00 8.04 -16.43
C GLN A 279 8.60 8.92 -15.32
N ASP A 280 7.95 8.94 -14.17
CA ASP A 280 8.42 9.58 -12.95
C ASP A 280 8.08 8.69 -11.75
N SER A 281 9.11 8.16 -11.08
CA SER A 281 8.94 7.30 -9.91
C SER A 281 8.53 8.08 -8.65
N SER A 282 8.71 9.40 -8.62
CA SER A 282 8.38 10.23 -7.45
C SER A 282 6.89 10.56 -7.35
N THR A 283 6.18 10.55 -8.48
CA THR A 283 4.73 10.82 -8.56
C THR A 283 3.92 9.57 -8.86
N TYR A 284 4.57 8.42 -9.05
CA TYR A 284 3.90 7.17 -9.36
C TYR A 284 3.14 6.65 -8.12
N VAL A 285 1.87 6.32 -8.33
CA VAL A 285 1.00 5.69 -7.34
C VAL A 285 0.49 4.40 -7.97
N ALA A 286 0.74 3.27 -7.30
CA ALA A 286 0.36 1.96 -7.81
C ALA A 286 -1.17 1.82 -7.80
N ASP A 287 -1.81 2.10 -6.66
CA ASP A 287 -3.22 1.86 -6.42
C ASP A 287 -4.12 2.87 -7.15
N THR A 288 -5.14 2.37 -7.85
CA THR A 288 -6.07 3.18 -8.65
C THR A 288 -7.14 3.87 -7.79
N VAL A 289 -7.53 3.24 -6.66
CA VAL A 289 -8.61 3.74 -5.79
C VAL A 289 -8.12 3.78 -4.34
N ASP A 290 -8.22 4.96 -3.74
CA ASP A 290 -8.03 5.17 -2.30
C ASP A 290 -9.37 4.90 -1.58
N LEU A 291 -9.43 3.81 -0.82
CA LEU A 291 -10.62 3.42 -0.05
C LEU A 291 -10.68 4.16 1.31
N THR A 292 -9.63 4.86 1.73
CA THR A 292 -9.69 5.77 2.87
C THR A 292 -10.56 6.98 2.52
N ASP A 293 -10.42 7.51 1.31
CA ASP A 293 -11.21 8.64 0.80
C ASP A 293 -12.59 8.21 0.28
N ASP A 294 -12.67 7.06 -0.40
CA ASP A 294 -13.91 6.63 -1.05
C ASP A 294 -14.76 5.71 -0.18
N VAL A 295 -15.70 6.31 0.55
CA VAL A 295 -16.59 5.59 1.47
C VAL A 295 -17.43 4.51 0.76
N MET A 296 -17.94 4.78 -0.44
CA MET A 296 -18.80 3.85 -1.17
C MET A 296 -17.99 2.64 -1.66
N ALA A 297 -16.81 2.89 -2.23
CA ALA A 297 -15.88 1.84 -2.62
C ALA A 297 -15.45 1.00 -1.42
N ARG A 298 -15.11 1.67 -0.30
CA ARG A 298 -14.69 1.00 0.93
C ARG A 298 -15.76 0.03 1.44
N GLN A 299 -16.99 0.50 1.56
CA GLN A 299 -18.10 -0.34 2.03
C GLN A 299 -18.33 -1.53 1.12
N TYR A 300 -18.29 -1.31 -0.20
CA TYR A 300 -18.45 -2.37 -1.19
C TYR A 300 -17.36 -3.43 -1.06
N TRP A 301 -16.08 -3.03 -1.12
CA TRP A 301 -14.96 -3.96 -1.08
C TRP A 301 -14.91 -4.73 0.23
N LEU A 302 -15.04 -4.06 1.39
CA LEU A 302 -15.04 -4.75 2.68
C LEU A 302 -16.14 -5.82 2.75
N SER A 303 -17.35 -5.51 2.28
CA SER A 303 -18.43 -6.50 2.22
C SER A 303 -18.12 -7.66 1.27
N CYS A 304 -17.51 -7.41 0.10
CA CYS A 304 -17.06 -8.49 -0.79
C CYS A 304 -16.03 -9.42 -0.14
N PHE A 305 -15.06 -8.87 0.61
CA PHE A 305 -14.07 -9.68 1.32
C PHE A 305 -14.67 -10.46 2.49
N GLU A 306 -15.64 -9.88 3.21
CA GLU A 306 -16.39 -10.56 4.27
C GLU A 306 -17.21 -11.73 3.71
N GLU A 307 -17.91 -11.54 2.59
CA GLU A 307 -18.70 -12.59 1.94
C GLU A 307 -17.85 -13.75 1.39
N ALA A 308 -16.65 -13.46 0.88
CA ALA A 308 -15.74 -14.47 0.33
C ALA A 308 -14.99 -15.27 1.40
N LEU A 309 -14.96 -14.78 2.65
CA LEU A 309 -14.12 -15.30 3.73
C LEU A 309 -14.33 -16.80 4.00
N ASP A 310 -15.57 -17.24 4.08
CA ASP A 310 -15.89 -18.65 4.35
C ASP A 310 -15.39 -19.59 3.24
N GLY A 311 -15.48 -19.14 1.98
CA GLY A 311 -14.95 -19.87 0.83
C GLY A 311 -13.42 -20.01 0.90
N VAL A 312 -12.73 -18.92 1.24
CA VAL A 312 -11.27 -18.92 1.41
C VAL A 312 -10.85 -19.85 2.55
N ALA A 313 -11.51 -19.81 3.70
CA ALA A 313 -11.20 -20.69 4.83
C ALA A 313 -11.41 -22.18 4.48
N LYS A 314 -12.51 -22.52 3.80
CA LYS A 314 -12.76 -23.89 3.31
C LYS A 314 -11.66 -24.35 2.35
N ARG A 315 -11.23 -23.48 1.44
CA ARG A 315 -10.17 -23.77 0.46
C ARG A 315 -8.81 -23.97 1.15
N ALA A 316 -8.49 -23.12 2.13
CA ALA A 316 -7.30 -23.26 2.96
C ALA A 316 -7.28 -24.63 3.66
N ALA A 317 -8.36 -25.04 4.32
CA ALA A 317 -8.46 -26.36 4.94
C ALA A 317 -8.30 -27.51 3.92
N ALA A 318 -8.97 -27.41 2.76
CA ALA A 318 -8.90 -28.43 1.71
C ALA A 318 -7.52 -28.55 1.04
N SER A 319 -6.68 -27.51 1.12
CA SER A 319 -5.32 -27.53 0.57
C SER A 319 -4.42 -28.54 1.28
N GLN A 320 -4.66 -28.80 2.57
CA GLN A 320 -3.83 -29.67 3.44
C GLN A 320 -4.66 -30.79 4.10
N PRO A 321 -5.22 -31.74 3.33
CA PRO A 321 -6.12 -32.79 3.83
C PRO A 321 -5.44 -33.77 4.78
N ASP A 322 -4.11 -33.90 4.70
CA ASP A 322 -3.33 -34.80 5.55
C ASP A 322 -2.99 -34.17 6.92
N SER A 323 -3.28 -32.88 7.13
CA SER A 323 -3.07 -32.16 8.39
C SER A 323 -4.31 -32.24 9.28
N ILE A 324 -4.15 -32.82 10.47
CA ILE A 324 -5.23 -33.06 11.43
C ILE A 324 -5.80 -31.74 11.97
N ASP A 325 -4.97 -30.70 12.06
CA ASP A 325 -5.28 -29.37 12.59
C ASP A 325 -5.68 -28.34 11.50
N ALA A 326 -5.74 -28.74 10.21
CA ALA A 326 -6.03 -27.82 9.12
C ALA A 326 -7.40 -27.11 9.29
N ALA A 327 -8.43 -27.83 9.69
CA ALA A 327 -9.75 -27.24 9.93
C ALA A 327 -9.74 -26.23 11.09
N GLU A 328 -9.01 -26.53 12.17
CA GLU A 328 -8.88 -25.63 13.31
C GLU A 328 -8.10 -24.35 12.94
N ARG A 329 -6.99 -24.49 12.21
CA ARG A 329 -6.20 -23.35 11.72
C ARG A 329 -7.00 -22.48 10.76
N ALA A 330 -7.77 -23.09 9.86
CA ALA A 330 -8.63 -22.36 8.93
C ALA A 330 -9.70 -21.54 9.68
N GLU A 331 -10.26 -22.08 10.76
CA GLU A 331 -11.23 -21.35 11.58
C GLU A 331 -10.58 -20.19 12.36
N LYS A 332 -9.35 -20.37 12.86
CA LYS A 332 -8.58 -19.28 13.48
C LYS A 332 -8.24 -18.17 12.48
N PHE A 333 -7.84 -18.55 11.26
CA PHE A 333 -7.67 -17.62 10.14
C PHE A 333 -8.94 -16.82 9.89
N ARG A 334 -10.08 -17.50 9.79
CA ARG A 334 -11.39 -16.91 9.52
C ARG A 334 -11.72 -15.81 10.53
N HIS A 335 -11.63 -16.13 11.82
CA HIS A 335 -11.88 -15.16 12.89
C HIS A 335 -10.92 -13.98 12.83
N LYS A 336 -9.61 -14.25 12.74
CA LYS A 336 -8.59 -13.19 12.73
C LYS A 336 -8.77 -12.23 11.55
N TYR A 337 -8.99 -12.76 10.35
CA TYR A 337 -9.18 -11.92 9.17
C TYR A 337 -10.49 -11.12 9.24
N TRP A 338 -11.57 -11.71 9.77
CA TRP A 338 -12.81 -10.98 10.01
C TRP A 338 -12.63 -9.79 10.97
N ASP A 339 -11.91 -9.98 12.09
CA ASP A 339 -11.61 -8.90 13.03
C ASP A 339 -10.81 -7.76 12.37
N LYS A 340 -9.88 -8.09 11.46
CA LYS A 340 -9.14 -7.10 10.67
C LYS A 340 -10.05 -6.31 9.74
N LEU A 341 -10.99 -6.97 9.06
CA LEU A 341 -11.96 -6.28 8.21
C LEU A 341 -12.86 -5.34 9.03
N GLN A 342 -13.29 -5.74 10.23
CA GLN A 342 -14.06 -4.87 11.12
C GLN A 342 -13.24 -3.65 11.59
N THR A 343 -11.96 -3.87 11.90
CA THR A 343 -11.04 -2.77 12.25
C THR A 343 -10.94 -1.78 11.10
N LEU A 344 -10.71 -2.25 9.87
CA LEU A 344 -10.59 -1.40 8.67
C LEU A 344 -11.90 -0.69 8.30
N ARG A 345 -13.04 -1.28 8.64
CA ARG A 345 -14.37 -0.66 8.48
C ARG A 345 -14.54 0.56 9.38
N GLN A 346 -14.01 0.49 10.60
CA GLN A 346 -14.10 1.58 11.59
C GLN A 346 -12.94 2.58 11.47
N GLN A 347 -11.75 2.09 11.15
CA GLN A 347 -10.49 2.84 11.08
C GLN A 347 -9.77 2.52 9.75
N PRO A 348 -10.22 3.12 8.63
CA PRO A 348 -9.64 2.87 7.31
C PRO A 348 -8.22 3.41 7.12
N PHE A 349 -7.65 4.05 8.14
CA PHE A 349 -6.28 4.57 8.15
C PHE A 349 -5.33 3.71 9.00
N ALA A 350 -5.82 2.61 9.60
CA ALA A 350 -5.09 1.84 10.61
C ALA A 350 -3.71 1.35 10.13
N TYR A 351 -3.56 1.06 8.84
CA TYR A 351 -2.30 0.56 8.27
C TYR A 351 -1.74 1.45 7.15
N GLY A 352 -2.06 2.76 7.19
CA GLY A 352 -1.81 3.66 6.07
C GLY A 352 -3.05 3.86 5.21
N THR A 353 -2.86 4.19 3.94
CA THR A 353 -3.96 4.27 2.97
C THR A 353 -4.57 2.88 2.75
N LEU A 354 -5.88 2.76 2.91
CA LEU A 354 -6.62 1.53 2.61
C LEU A 354 -6.85 1.43 1.11
N THR A 355 -6.43 0.32 0.52
CA THR A 355 -6.63 0.02 -0.90
C THR A 355 -7.08 -1.42 -1.08
N VAL A 356 -7.57 -1.76 -2.29
CA VAL A 356 -7.90 -3.15 -2.63
C VAL A 356 -6.67 -4.06 -2.48
N ARG A 357 -5.48 -3.58 -2.87
CA ARG A 357 -4.22 -4.28 -2.66
C ARG A 357 -3.94 -4.53 -1.17
N SER A 358 -4.09 -3.53 -0.29
CA SER A 358 -3.87 -3.75 1.14
C SER A 358 -4.84 -4.77 1.76
N LEU A 359 -6.08 -4.86 1.25
CA LEU A 359 -7.04 -5.89 1.69
C LEU A 359 -6.59 -7.29 1.24
N LEU A 360 -6.14 -7.43 -0.01
CA LEU A 360 -5.60 -8.68 -0.55
C LEU A 360 -4.33 -9.10 0.22
N ASP A 361 -3.39 -8.18 0.42
CA ASP A 361 -2.16 -8.42 1.18
C ASP A 361 -2.47 -8.83 2.63
N THR A 362 -3.45 -8.19 3.28
CA THR A 362 -3.90 -8.57 4.64
C THR A 362 -4.43 -10.01 4.69
N ARG A 363 -5.18 -10.43 3.67
CA ARG A 363 -5.67 -11.82 3.57
C ARG A 363 -4.51 -12.81 3.46
N GLU A 364 -3.56 -12.56 2.56
CA GLU A 364 -2.41 -13.43 2.35
C GLU A 364 -1.53 -13.52 3.60
N HIS A 365 -1.28 -12.39 4.29
CA HIS A 365 -0.54 -12.38 5.56
C HIS A 365 -1.25 -13.22 6.64
N CYS A 366 -2.57 -13.09 6.76
CA CYS A 366 -3.35 -13.90 7.70
C CYS A 366 -3.29 -15.40 7.35
N LEU A 367 -3.38 -15.76 6.06
CA LEU A 367 -3.24 -17.16 5.63
C LEU A 367 -1.86 -17.73 5.97
N ASN A 368 -0.81 -16.97 5.71
CA ASN A 368 0.57 -17.36 6.01
C ASN A 368 0.81 -17.58 7.52
N GLU A 369 0.28 -16.70 8.37
CA GLU A 369 0.39 -16.84 9.83
C GLU A 369 -0.23 -18.15 10.35
N PHE A 370 -1.31 -18.60 9.72
CA PHE A 370 -1.93 -19.88 10.03
C PHE A 370 -1.41 -21.04 9.16
N ASN A 371 -0.20 -20.93 8.60
CA ASN A 371 0.49 -21.97 7.82
C ASN A 371 -0.28 -22.45 6.57
N PHE A 372 -0.94 -21.54 5.86
CA PHE A 372 -1.54 -21.79 4.54
C PHE A 372 -0.86 -20.95 3.45
N PRO A 373 0.39 -21.28 3.05
CA PRO A 373 1.15 -20.46 2.13
C PRO A 373 0.69 -20.53 0.67
N ASP A 374 -0.01 -21.60 0.27
CA ASP A 374 -0.62 -21.70 -1.06
C ASP A 374 -1.90 -22.55 -1.04
N PRO A 375 -3.05 -21.96 -0.67
CA PRO A 375 -4.34 -22.64 -0.70
C PRO A 375 -4.77 -23.10 -2.10
N TYR A 376 -4.19 -22.53 -3.16
CA TYR A 376 -4.60 -22.72 -4.55
C TYR A 376 -3.70 -23.68 -5.33
N SER A 377 -2.58 -24.11 -4.75
CA SER A 377 -1.60 -25.03 -5.36
C SER A 377 -2.21 -26.20 -6.13
N LYS A 378 -3.14 -26.94 -5.52
CA LYS A 378 -3.84 -28.08 -6.16
C LYS A 378 -4.73 -27.67 -7.33
N VAL A 379 -5.40 -26.52 -7.20
CA VAL A 379 -6.25 -25.95 -8.25
C VAL A 379 -5.38 -25.56 -9.45
N LYS A 380 -4.30 -24.80 -9.20
CA LYS A 380 -3.31 -24.41 -10.22
C LYS A 380 -2.74 -25.63 -10.95
N GLN A 381 -2.37 -26.69 -10.23
CA GLN A 381 -1.85 -27.92 -10.85
C GLN A 381 -2.88 -28.60 -11.76
N LYS A 382 -4.14 -28.68 -11.32
CA LYS A 382 -5.23 -29.27 -12.10
C LYS A 382 -5.50 -28.44 -13.36
N GLU A 383 -5.63 -27.12 -13.23
CA GLU A 383 -5.89 -26.21 -14.35
C GLU A 383 -4.74 -26.20 -15.35
N ASN A 384 -3.48 -26.17 -14.88
CA ASN A 384 -2.30 -26.31 -15.72
C ASN A 384 -2.35 -27.63 -16.52
N GLY A 385 -2.70 -28.74 -15.87
CA GLY A 385 -2.83 -30.04 -16.53
C GLY A 385 -3.90 -30.08 -17.61
N ILE A 386 -5.03 -29.39 -17.42
CA ILE A 386 -6.11 -29.28 -18.42
C ILE A 386 -5.65 -28.39 -19.57
N ALA A 387 -5.14 -27.20 -19.28
CA ALA A 387 -4.72 -26.23 -20.29
C ALA A 387 -3.60 -26.78 -21.19
N LEU A 388 -2.61 -27.48 -20.63
CA LEU A 388 -1.53 -28.11 -21.41
C LEU A 388 -2.04 -29.13 -22.43
N ARG A 389 -3.13 -29.85 -22.14
CA ARG A 389 -3.71 -30.82 -23.10
C ARG A 389 -4.38 -30.12 -24.28
N CYS A 390 -4.86 -28.89 -24.08
CA CYS A 390 -5.52 -28.09 -25.11
C CYS A 390 -4.54 -27.25 -25.93
N TYR A 391 -3.32 -27.02 -25.42
CA TYR A 391 -2.35 -26.09 -25.99
C TYR A 391 -2.11 -26.31 -27.49
N GLN A 392 -1.78 -27.54 -27.90
CA GLN A 392 -1.47 -27.82 -29.30
C GLN A 392 -2.64 -27.50 -30.24
N GLY A 393 -3.87 -27.88 -29.85
CA GLY A 393 -5.06 -27.59 -30.65
C GLY A 393 -5.34 -26.10 -30.80
N VAL A 394 -5.04 -25.29 -29.76
CA VAL A 394 -5.15 -23.83 -29.84
C VAL A 394 -4.10 -23.26 -30.80
N ILE A 395 -2.85 -23.73 -30.74
CA ILE A 395 -1.80 -23.27 -31.67
C ILE A 395 -2.13 -23.64 -33.12
N ASP A 396 -2.56 -24.89 -33.37
CA ASP A 396 -2.92 -25.35 -34.72
C ASP A 396 -4.07 -24.51 -35.29
N SER A 397 -5.07 -24.18 -34.46
CA SER A 397 -6.16 -23.28 -34.84
C SER A 397 -5.66 -21.88 -35.17
N LEU A 398 -4.79 -21.29 -34.33
CA LEU A 398 -4.23 -19.96 -34.55
C LEU A 398 -3.37 -19.88 -35.82
N ASP A 399 -2.56 -20.90 -36.09
CA ASP A 399 -1.68 -20.96 -37.26
C ASP A 399 -2.46 -21.14 -38.58
N SER A 400 -3.71 -21.63 -38.51
CA SER A 400 -4.59 -21.73 -39.68
C SER A 400 -5.25 -20.40 -40.10
N LEU A 401 -5.22 -19.38 -39.25
CA LEU A 401 -5.88 -18.09 -39.48
C LEU A 401 -5.02 -17.12 -40.31
N ALA A 402 -5.69 -16.20 -41.02
CA ALA A 402 -5.00 -15.07 -41.64
C ALA A 402 -4.41 -14.14 -40.57
N TRP A 403 -3.36 -13.37 -40.92
CA TRP A 403 -2.61 -12.58 -39.92
C TRP A 403 -3.48 -11.65 -39.07
N GLU A 404 -4.41 -10.91 -39.69
CA GLU A 404 -5.31 -9.99 -38.97
C GLU A 404 -6.30 -10.71 -38.04
N GLU A 405 -6.87 -11.83 -38.50
CA GLU A 405 -7.76 -12.68 -37.71
C GLU A 405 -7.02 -13.34 -36.54
N ARG A 406 -5.78 -13.76 -36.79
CA ARG A 406 -4.88 -14.33 -35.78
C ARG A 406 -4.55 -13.33 -34.68
N GLN A 407 -4.26 -12.07 -35.02
CA GLN A 407 -4.01 -11.03 -34.00
C GLN A 407 -5.23 -10.86 -33.08
N PHE A 408 -6.44 -10.90 -33.66
CA PHE A 408 -7.66 -10.75 -32.87
C PHE A 408 -7.92 -11.96 -31.99
N ALA A 409 -7.72 -13.17 -32.53
CA ALA A 409 -7.87 -14.42 -31.79
C ALA A 409 -6.87 -14.53 -30.63
N LEU A 410 -5.63 -14.07 -30.82
CA LEU A 410 -4.62 -14.00 -29.76
C LEU A 410 -5.03 -13.05 -28.63
N VAL A 411 -5.53 -11.85 -28.97
CA VAL A 411 -6.02 -10.89 -27.95
C VAL A 411 -7.26 -11.42 -27.24
N LYS A 412 -8.23 -11.99 -27.97
CA LYS A 412 -9.40 -12.65 -27.36
C LYS A 412 -8.96 -13.82 -26.46
N GLY A 413 -7.97 -14.60 -26.86
CA GLY A 413 -7.42 -15.70 -26.06
C GLY A 413 -6.79 -15.22 -24.75
N LEU A 414 -6.00 -14.15 -24.81
CA LEU A 414 -5.40 -13.50 -23.64
C LEU A 414 -6.48 -13.00 -22.66
N LEU A 415 -7.51 -12.30 -23.16
CA LEU A 415 -8.63 -11.80 -22.36
C LEU A 415 -9.50 -12.93 -21.79
N ALA A 416 -9.78 -13.97 -22.57
CA ALA A 416 -10.57 -15.13 -22.13
C ALA A 416 -9.83 -15.94 -21.08
N GLY A 417 -8.51 -16.06 -21.20
CA GLY A 417 -7.65 -16.64 -20.19
C GLY A 417 -7.78 -15.93 -18.85
N ASN A 418 -7.74 -14.60 -18.87
CA ASN A 418 -7.90 -13.79 -17.66
C ASN A 418 -9.26 -13.99 -16.96
N VAL A 419 -10.31 -14.49 -17.63
CA VAL A 419 -11.61 -14.76 -16.98
C VAL A 419 -11.46 -15.76 -15.83
N PHE A 420 -10.49 -16.68 -15.88
CA PHE A 420 -10.25 -17.72 -14.87
C PHE A 420 -9.49 -17.19 -13.64
N ASP A 421 -10.16 -16.39 -12.83
CA ASP A 421 -9.63 -15.72 -11.64
C ASP A 421 -10.45 -16.10 -10.40
N TRP A 422 -9.82 -16.82 -9.48
CA TRP A 422 -10.45 -17.30 -8.25
C TRP A 422 -10.58 -16.23 -7.16
N GLY A 423 -9.98 -15.05 -7.36
CA GLY A 423 -10.16 -13.86 -6.53
C GLY A 423 -11.49 -13.13 -6.78
N ALA A 424 -12.13 -13.36 -7.93
CA ALA A 424 -13.39 -12.74 -8.29
C ALA A 424 -14.59 -13.63 -7.95
N LYS A 425 -15.51 -13.14 -7.10
CA LYS A 425 -16.70 -13.88 -6.66
C LYS A 425 -17.53 -14.43 -7.83
N ALA A 426 -17.86 -13.59 -8.80
CA ALA A 426 -18.69 -13.99 -9.95
C ALA A 426 -18.08 -15.10 -10.80
N VAL A 427 -16.74 -15.20 -10.82
CA VAL A 427 -16.02 -16.25 -11.54
C VAL A 427 -15.91 -17.51 -10.68
N SER A 428 -15.53 -17.36 -9.40
CA SER A 428 -15.43 -18.49 -8.47
C SER A 428 -16.75 -19.26 -8.40
N ASP A 429 -17.89 -18.57 -8.35
CA ASP A 429 -19.22 -19.19 -8.34
C ASP A 429 -19.44 -20.03 -9.61
N VAL A 430 -19.13 -19.49 -10.79
CA VAL A 430 -19.26 -20.19 -12.08
C VAL A 430 -18.34 -21.42 -12.12
N LEU A 431 -17.07 -21.29 -11.74
CA LEU A 431 -16.10 -22.38 -11.76
C LEU A 431 -16.46 -23.50 -10.77
N GLU A 432 -17.12 -23.17 -9.66
CA GLU A 432 -17.60 -24.16 -8.70
C GLU A 432 -18.90 -24.86 -9.15
N THR A 433 -19.82 -24.15 -9.83
CA THR A 433 -21.13 -24.70 -10.22
C THR A 433 -21.17 -25.32 -11.61
N GLU A 434 -20.29 -24.91 -12.53
CA GLU A 434 -20.30 -25.31 -13.94
C GLU A 434 -18.99 -26.02 -14.33
N PRO A 435 -18.88 -27.35 -14.14
CA PRO A 435 -17.65 -28.09 -14.46
C PRO A 435 -17.29 -28.11 -15.95
N GLN A 436 -18.23 -27.73 -16.82
CA GLN A 436 -18.05 -27.67 -18.27
C GLN A 436 -17.60 -26.30 -18.76
N PHE A 437 -17.55 -25.29 -17.88
CA PHE A 437 -17.09 -23.96 -18.27
C PHE A 437 -15.59 -24.01 -18.64
N GLY A 438 -15.30 -23.78 -19.92
CA GLY A 438 -13.97 -23.89 -20.50
C GLY A 438 -13.56 -22.64 -21.28
N PHE A 439 -12.47 -22.79 -22.04
CA PHE A 439 -11.83 -21.67 -22.72
C PHE A 439 -12.70 -21.04 -23.82
N GLU A 440 -13.51 -21.83 -24.53
CA GLU A 440 -14.39 -21.31 -25.58
C GLU A 440 -15.60 -20.59 -24.98
N GLU A 441 -16.21 -21.11 -23.93
CA GLU A 441 -17.30 -20.46 -23.21
C GLU A 441 -16.85 -19.13 -22.58
N ALA A 442 -15.59 -19.07 -22.12
CA ALA A 442 -15.00 -17.83 -21.62
C ALA A 442 -14.87 -16.76 -22.72
N LYS A 443 -14.51 -17.14 -23.96
CA LYS A 443 -14.47 -16.21 -25.09
C LYS A 443 -15.85 -15.66 -25.45
N GLU A 444 -16.89 -16.49 -25.36
CA GLU A 444 -18.27 -16.09 -25.66
C GLU A 444 -18.85 -15.11 -24.61
N LYS A 445 -18.38 -15.18 -23.36
CA LYS A 445 -18.79 -14.24 -22.30
C LYS A 445 -18.14 -12.85 -22.42
N LEU A 446 -17.08 -12.69 -23.22
CA LEU A 446 -16.41 -11.40 -23.38
C LEU A 446 -17.33 -10.40 -24.08
N GLN A 447 -17.22 -9.13 -23.69
CA GLN A 447 -17.84 -8.03 -24.42
C GLN A 447 -17.42 -8.05 -25.89
N GLU A 448 -18.40 -8.02 -26.79
CA GLU A 448 -18.15 -7.77 -28.21
C GLU A 448 -17.74 -6.31 -28.44
N ARG A 449 -16.90 -6.08 -29.45
CA ARG A 449 -16.39 -4.73 -29.73
C ARG A 449 -17.53 -3.78 -30.13
N PRO A 450 -17.47 -2.48 -29.76
CA PRO A 450 -16.35 -1.82 -29.08
C PRO A 450 -16.24 -2.23 -27.61
N TRP A 451 -15.02 -2.49 -27.17
CA TRP A 451 -14.71 -2.72 -25.75
C TRP A 451 -14.85 -1.45 -24.93
N LEU A 452 -14.90 -1.57 -23.60
CA LEU A 452 -15.04 -0.42 -22.71
C LEU A 452 -13.87 0.56 -22.87
N GLU A 453 -12.65 0.01 -22.93
CA GLU A 453 -11.49 0.70 -23.47
C GLU A 453 -10.98 -0.13 -24.65
N ASP A 454 -11.05 0.41 -25.87
CA ASP A 454 -10.76 -0.32 -27.10
C ASP A 454 -9.67 0.38 -27.90
N SER A 455 -8.40 0.10 -27.55
CA SER A 455 -7.25 0.51 -28.34
C SER A 455 -6.73 -0.59 -29.28
N TYR A 456 -7.59 -1.56 -29.63
CA TYR A 456 -7.18 -2.72 -30.42
C TYR A 456 -6.76 -2.31 -31.83
N SER A 457 -7.48 -1.37 -32.44
CA SER A 457 -7.19 -0.91 -33.79
C SER A 457 -5.80 -0.25 -33.87
N GLU A 458 -5.48 0.61 -32.91
CA GLU A 458 -4.17 1.26 -32.77
C GLU A 458 -3.06 0.23 -32.53
N TRP A 459 -3.33 -0.77 -31.69
CA TRP A 459 -2.40 -1.87 -31.43
C TRP A 459 -2.09 -2.67 -32.70
N VAL A 460 -3.11 -3.10 -33.45
CA VAL A 460 -2.90 -3.87 -34.69
C VAL A 460 -2.13 -3.07 -35.73
N GLU A 461 -2.45 -1.78 -35.90
CA GLU A 461 -1.68 -0.90 -36.78
C GLU A 461 -0.22 -0.78 -36.31
N ARG A 462 0.02 -0.68 -34.99
CA ARG A 462 1.37 -0.73 -34.44
C ARG A 462 2.09 -2.04 -34.75
N LEU A 463 1.38 -3.17 -34.80
CA LEU A 463 1.99 -4.47 -35.11
C LEU A 463 2.44 -4.61 -36.57
N LYS A 464 1.91 -3.79 -37.48
CA LYS A 464 2.38 -3.72 -38.88
C LYS A 464 3.74 -3.02 -39.01
N ALA A 465 4.11 -2.20 -38.02
CA ALA A 465 5.42 -1.57 -37.95
C ALA A 465 6.50 -2.57 -37.46
N PRO A 466 7.80 -2.19 -37.50
CA PRO A 466 8.87 -3.07 -37.03
C PRO A 466 8.63 -3.60 -35.62
N ALA A 467 9.09 -4.83 -35.40
CA ALA A 467 8.98 -5.51 -34.12
C ALA A 467 9.65 -4.69 -33.00
N HIS A 468 9.05 -4.78 -31.81
CA HIS A 468 9.67 -4.30 -30.58
C HIS A 468 10.98 -5.05 -30.32
N LYS A 469 11.93 -4.41 -29.65
CA LYS A 469 13.19 -5.07 -29.30
C LYS A 469 12.96 -6.11 -28.20
N CYS A 470 12.28 -5.69 -27.14
CA CYS A 470 12.00 -6.55 -26.01
C CYS A 470 10.70 -6.14 -25.32
N ALA A 471 9.82 -7.12 -25.09
CA ALA A 471 8.58 -6.98 -24.36
C ALA A 471 8.72 -7.54 -22.94
N LEU A 472 8.33 -6.77 -21.93
CA LEU A 472 8.15 -7.25 -20.56
C LEU A 472 6.67 -7.53 -20.33
N ILE A 473 6.32 -8.76 -19.97
CA ILE A 473 4.94 -9.18 -19.69
C ILE A 473 4.82 -9.54 -18.22
N PHE A 474 3.91 -8.90 -17.49
CA PHE A 474 3.51 -9.30 -16.15
C PHE A 474 2.28 -10.20 -16.24
N ALA A 475 2.47 -11.49 -15.98
CA ALA A 475 1.39 -12.49 -16.03
C ALA A 475 0.55 -12.49 -14.76
N ASP A 476 -0.74 -12.81 -14.90
CA ASP A 476 -1.75 -12.90 -13.83
C ASP A 476 -1.89 -14.36 -13.36
N ASN A 477 -2.75 -15.17 -13.99
CA ASN A 477 -3.19 -16.45 -13.44
C ASN A 477 -2.44 -17.67 -14.00
N SER A 478 -2.43 -18.75 -13.23
CA SER A 478 -2.07 -20.09 -13.72
C SER A 478 -3.16 -20.66 -14.64
N GLY A 479 -2.88 -21.81 -15.24
CA GLY A 479 -3.87 -22.58 -15.98
C GLY A 479 -4.12 -22.02 -17.37
N ILE A 480 -5.40 -21.87 -17.71
CA ILE A 480 -5.86 -21.43 -19.03
C ILE A 480 -5.27 -20.06 -19.39
N ASP A 481 -5.14 -19.17 -18.42
CA ASP A 481 -4.61 -17.82 -18.61
C ASP A 481 -3.19 -17.84 -19.18
N ILE A 482 -2.20 -18.26 -18.38
CA ILE A 482 -0.82 -18.29 -18.86
C ILE A 482 -0.62 -19.24 -20.04
N ILE A 483 -1.23 -20.44 -20.05
CA ILE A 483 -0.94 -21.48 -21.05
C ILE A 483 -1.65 -21.24 -22.38
N LEU A 484 -2.93 -20.86 -22.38
CA LEU A 484 -3.74 -20.70 -23.60
C LEU A 484 -3.94 -19.24 -24.02
N GLY A 485 -3.66 -18.28 -23.12
CA GLY A 485 -3.64 -16.85 -23.42
C GLY A 485 -2.22 -16.33 -23.61
N VAL A 486 -1.42 -16.30 -22.53
CA VAL A 486 -0.12 -15.61 -22.51
C VAL A 486 0.90 -16.30 -23.43
N PHE A 487 1.10 -17.62 -23.35
CA PHE A 487 2.11 -18.32 -24.16
C PHE A 487 1.87 -18.21 -25.68
N PRO A 488 0.65 -18.38 -26.21
CA PRO A 488 0.37 -18.13 -27.63
C PRO A 488 0.66 -16.68 -28.04
N PHE A 489 0.36 -15.71 -27.18
CA PHE A 489 0.69 -14.30 -27.42
C PHE A 489 2.21 -14.05 -27.41
N VAL A 490 2.94 -14.64 -26.46
CA VAL A 490 4.40 -14.64 -26.38
C VAL A 490 5.01 -15.25 -27.64
N ARG A 491 4.47 -16.38 -28.11
CA ARG A 491 4.89 -17.05 -29.35
C ARG A 491 4.78 -16.11 -30.56
N GLU A 492 3.68 -15.38 -30.70
CA GLU A 492 3.50 -14.42 -31.80
C GLU A 492 4.55 -13.29 -31.75
N LEU A 493 4.84 -12.75 -30.55
CA LEU A 493 5.90 -11.74 -30.38
C LEU A 493 7.28 -12.30 -30.77
N LEU A 494 7.59 -13.52 -30.34
CA LEU A 494 8.85 -14.20 -30.67
C LEU A 494 8.99 -14.49 -32.17
N CYS A 495 7.90 -14.87 -32.84
CA CYS A 495 7.86 -15.06 -34.30
C CYS A 495 8.10 -13.76 -35.07
N ARG A 496 7.70 -12.62 -34.51
CA ARG A 496 7.97 -11.29 -35.07
C ARG A 496 9.40 -10.80 -34.81
N GLY A 497 10.17 -11.50 -33.99
CA GLY A 497 11.56 -11.16 -33.64
C GLY A 497 11.71 -10.34 -32.35
N THR A 498 10.63 -10.13 -31.60
CA THR A 498 10.66 -9.47 -30.28
C THR A 498 11.19 -10.44 -29.23
N GLU A 499 12.18 -10.04 -28.42
CA GLU A 499 12.55 -10.79 -27.21
C GLU A 499 11.49 -10.60 -26.12
N VAL A 500 11.30 -11.57 -25.24
CA VAL A 500 10.26 -11.53 -24.21
C VAL A 500 10.84 -11.83 -22.84
N ILE A 501 10.56 -10.94 -21.89
CA ILE A 501 10.74 -11.16 -20.46
C ILE A 501 9.36 -11.45 -19.87
N LEU A 502 9.12 -12.68 -19.43
CA LEU A 502 7.88 -13.07 -18.77
C LEU A 502 8.08 -13.03 -17.25
N ALA A 503 7.47 -12.04 -16.59
CA ALA A 503 7.57 -11.79 -15.17
C ALA A 503 6.38 -12.39 -14.41
N CYS A 504 6.66 -13.28 -13.47
CA CYS A 504 5.68 -13.98 -12.63
C CYS A 504 5.95 -13.74 -11.14
N ASN A 505 4.96 -13.99 -10.28
CA ASN A 505 5.12 -13.73 -8.84
C ASN A 505 6.26 -14.55 -8.22
N SER A 506 6.98 -13.96 -7.27
CA SER A 506 8.02 -14.67 -6.51
C SER A 506 7.44 -15.70 -5.55
N GLY A 507 6.27 -15.42 -4.98
CA GLY A 507 5.55 -16.35 -4.11
C GLY A 507 4.05 -16.42 -4.44
N PRO A 508 3.33 -17.41 -3.88
CA PRO A 508 1.93 -17.63 -4.18
C PRO A 508 1.05 -16.47 -3.71
N ALA A 509 0.03 -16.16 -4.50
CA ALA A 509 -1.06 -15.27 -4.13
C ALA A 509 -2.27 -15.66 -4.98
N LEU A 510 -3.39 -16.05 -4.37
CA LEU A 510 -4.51 -16.64 -5.12
C LEU A 510 -4.04 -17.75 -6.09
N ASN A 511 -4.65 -17.82 -7.27
CA ASN A 511 -4.28 -18.72 -8.36
C ASN A 511 -3.23 -18.11 -9.31
N ASP A 512 -2.57 -17.02 -8.91
CA ASP A 512 -1.52 -16.39 -9.72
C ASP A 512 -0.39 -17.36 -9.98
N VAL A 513 0.21 -17.24 -11.17
CA VAL A 513 1.37 -18.04 -11.54
C VAL A 513 2.64 -17.52 -10.84
N THR A 514 3.34 -18.42 -10.16
CA THR A 514 4.66 -18.12 -9.59
C THR A 514 5.78 -18.38 -10.60
N TYR A 515 6.93 -17.76 -10.40
CA TYR A 515 8.13 -17.97 -11.21
C TYR A 515 8.51 -19.46 -11.30
N ASN A 516 8.55 -20.17 -10.17
CA ASN A 516 8.89 -21.59 -10.17
C ASN A 516 7.88 -22.45 -10.94
N GLU A 517 6.58 -22.13 -10.83
CA GLU A 517 5.53 -22.82 -11.61
C GLU A 517 5.64 -22.50 -13.10
N SER A 518 5.94 -21.25 -13.45
CA SER A 518 6.09 -20.81 -14.84
C SER A 518 7.23 -21.53 -15.55
N LEU A 519 8.34 -21.85 -14.86
CA LEU A 519 9.44 -22.64 -15.41
C LEU A 519 8.98 -24.05 -15.82
N LEU A 520 8.20 -24.72 -14.95
CA LEU A 520 7.67 -26.06 -15.23
C LEU A 520 6.67 -26.05 -16.39
N VAL A 521 5.83 -25.00 -16.46
CA VAL A 521 4.90 -24.81 -17.56
C VAL A 521 5.65 -24.56 -18.88
N ALA A 522 6.65 -23.68 -18.86
CA ALA A 522 7.47 -23.36 -20.02
C ALA A 522 8.20 -24.59 -20.57
N GLU A 523 8.76 -25.44 -19.69
CA GLU A 523 9.43 -26.69 -20.10
C GLU A 523 8.46 -27.63 -20.82
N ARG A 524 7.23 -27.79 -20.31
CA ARG A 524 6.21 -28.63 -20.95
C ARG A 524 5.74 -28.06 -22.28
N ILE A 525 5.55 -26.74 -22.36
CA ILE A 525 5.19 -26.08 -23.62
C ILE A 525 6.32 -26.21 -24.64
N ALA A 526 7.57 -26.02 -24.23
CA ALA A 526 8.74 -26.21 -25.09
C ALA A 526 8.85 -27.64 -25.64
N ALA A 527 8.36 -28.66 -24.93
CA ALA A 527 8.29 -30.01 -25.46
C ALA A 527 7.30 -30.17 -26.63
N MET A 528 6.31 -29.27 -26.73
CA MET A 528 5.25 -29.29 -27.75
C MET A 528 5.46 -28.25 -28.86
N ASP A 529 6.13 -27.13 -28.54
CA ASP A 529 6.26 -25.97 -29.42
C ASP A 529 7.72 -25.60 -29.72
N ASP A 530 8.13 -25.76 -30.98
CA ASP A 530 9.51 -25.52 -31.42
C ASP A 530 9.92 -24.04 -31.34
N VAL A 531 8.96 -23.09 -31.47
CA VAL A 531 9.25 -21.65 -31.38
C VAL A 531 9.62 -21.31 -29.94
N ILE A 532 8.82 -21.77 -28.98
CA ILE A 532 9.07 -21.57 -27.55
C ILE A 532 10.36 -22.29 -27.13
N ARG A 533 10.56 -23.54 -27.58
CA ARG A 533 11.80 -24.30 -27.29
C ARG A 533 13.05 -23.56 -27.75
N SER A 534 13.03 -23.06 -28.98
CA SER A 534 14.18 -22.35 -29.56
C SER A 534 14.40 -21.01 -28.84
N ALA A 535 13.33 -20.27 -28.55
CA ALA A 535 13.40 -19.00 -27.84
C ALA A 535 13.98 -19.13 -26.42
N LEU A 536 13.62 -20.18 -25.67
CA LEU A 536 14.20 -20.46 -24.35
C LEU A 536 15.69 -20.79 -24.47
N LYS A 537 16.08 -21.63 -25.44
CA LYS A 537 17.48 -22.04 -25.65
C LYS A 537 18.37 -20.87 -26.10
N GLU A 538 17.82 -19.95 -26.88
CA GLU A 538 18.50 -18.77 -27.41
C GLU A 538 18.42 -17.55 -26.48
N GLU A 539 17.83 -17.70 -25.28
CA GLU A 539 17.60 -16.61 -24.33
C GLU A 539 16.77 -15.44 -24.88
N ARG A 540 15.95 -15.70 -25.91
CA ARG A 540 14.94 -14.74 -26.43
C ARG A 540 13.66 -14.74 -25.62
N LEU A 541 13.38 -15.83 -24.89
CA LEU A 541 12.33 -15.89 -23.87
C LEU A 541 12.97 -16.12 -22.51
N LEU A 542 12.82 -15.17 -21.60
CA LEU A 542 13.35 -15.22 -20.24
C LEU A 542 12.20 -15.18 -19.25
N LEU A 543 12.11 -16.19 -18.40
CA LEU A 543 11.20 -16.18 -17.26
C LEU A 543 11.92 -15.58 -16.06
N VAL A 544 11.27 -14.67 -15.36
CA VAL A 544 11.83 -13.98 -14.21
C VAL A 544 10.77 -13.78 -13.14
N GLN A 545 11.23 -13.58 -11.91
CA GLN A 545 10.36 -13.30 -10.78
C GLN A 545 10.20 -11.79 -10.57
N THR A 546 9.02 -11.37 -10.12
CA THR A 546 8.70 -9.96 -9.86
C THR A 546 9.24 -9.45 -8.53
N GLY A 547 9.50 -10.32 -7.56
CA GLY A 547 9.78 -9.93 -6.17
C GLY A 547 8.53 -9.75 -5.30
N SER A 548 7.33 -9.93 -5.86
CA SER A 548 6.04 -9.80 -5.17
C SER A 548 5.37 -11.16 -4.91
N SER A 549 4.57 -11.20 -3.84
CA SER A 549 3.63 -12.29 -3.51
C SER A 549 2.24 -11.69 -3.29
N SER A 550 1.78 -10.87 -4.24
CA SER A 550 0.51 -10.15 -4.20
C SER A 550 -0.20 -10.32 -5.54
N PRO A 551 -1.54 -10.38 -5.57
CA PRO A 551 -2.32 -10.36 -6.82
C PRO A 551 -2.32 -8.99 -7.50
N CYS A 552 -1.81 -7.95 -6.83
CA CYS A 552 -1.61 -6.63 -7.39
C CYS A 552 -0.12 -6.40 -7.68
N LEU A 553 0.17 -5.40 -8.52
CA LEU A 553 1.52 -5.10 -8.97
C LEU A 553 1.92 -3.68 -8.59
N ASP A 554 2.98 -3.53 -7.80
CA ASP A 554 3.59 -2.24 -7.53
C ASP A 554 4.89 -2.08 -8.33
N LEU A 555 4.84 -1.33 -9.43
CA LEU A 555 6.00 -1.05 -10.28
C LEU A 555 7.10 -0.24 -9.58
N SER A 556 6.86 0.32 -8.40
CA SER A 556 7.92 0.94 -7.58
C SER A 556 8.73 -0.10 -6.77
N ARG A 557 8.27 -1.35 -6.73
CA ARG A 557 8.81 -2.41 -5.87
C ARG A 557 8.96 -3.74 -6.62
N LEU A 558 9.92 -3.79 -7.55
CA LEU A 558 10.25 -4.97 -8.33
C LEU A 558 11.63 -5.55 -7.99
N ASP A 559 11.82 -6.85 -8.17
CA ASP A 559 13.12 -7.50 -8.00
C ASP A 559 14.21 -6.78 -8.81
N LYS A 560 15.35 -6.52 -8.16
CA LYS A 560 16.49 -5.83 -8.77
C LYS A 560 17.01 -6.55 -10.02
N GLY A 561 16.98 -7.88 -10.06
CA GLY A 561 17.38 -8.67 -11.21
C GLY A 561 16.48 -8.40 -12.41
N LEU A 562 15.16 -8.39 -12.21
CA LEU A 562 14.18 -8.00 -13.23
C LEU A 562 14.46 -6.57 -13.72
N ALA A 563 14.62 -5.61 -12.82
CA ALA A 563 14.88 -4.21 -13.20
C ALA A 563 16.19 -4.03 -13.98
N ASN A 564 17.23 -4.80 -13.68
CA ASN A 564 18.48 -4.80 -14.42
C ASN A 564 18.28 -5.41 -15.82
N LEU A 565 17.59 -6.54 -15.92
CA LEU A 565 17.33 -7.22 -17.19
C LEU A 565 16.56 -6.31 -18.17
N VAL A 566 15.56 -5.58 -17.67
CA VAL A 566 14.79 -4.60 -18.44
C VAL A 566 15.70 -3.51 -19.06
N ARG A 567 16.73 -3.06 -18.33
CA ARG A 567 17.72 -2.10 -18.87
C ARG A 567 18.64 -2.74 -19.89
N GLU A 568 19.14 -3.93 -19.58
CA GLU A 568 20.09 -4.68 -20.43
C GLU A 568 19.47 -5.02 -21.79
N ARG A 569 18.23 -5.51 -21.80
CA ARG A 569 17.49 -5.87 -23.01
C ARG A 569 16.86 -4.68 -23.72
N LYS A 570 17.01 -3.46 -23.18
CA LYS A 570 16.45 -2.21 -23.73
C LYS A 570 14.95 -2.37 -24.05
N THR A 571 14.21 -2.92 -23.10
CA THR A 571 12.77 -3.16 -23.20
C THR A 571 12.04 -1.90 -23.63
N ASP A 572 11.22 -2.04 -24.67
CA ASP A 572 10.48 -0.95 -25.32
C ASP A 572 8.97 -1.21 -25.39
N LEU A 573 8.50 -2.33 -24.83
CA LEU A 573 7.09 -2.64 -24.60
C LEU A 573 6.87 -3.24 -23.21
N VAL A 574 5.88 -2.73 -22.47
CA VAL A 574 5.43 -3.32 -21.20
C VAL A 574 3.97 -3.75 -21.31
N ILE A 575 3.69 -5.02 -21.03
CA ILE A 575 2.35 -5.59 -21.03
C ILE A 575 1.98 -5.96 -19.60
N ILE A 576 0.85 -5.43 -19.12
CA ILE A 576 0.32 -5.69 -17.78
C ILE A 576 -1.03 -6.35 -17.95
N GLU A 577 -1.11 -7.61 -17.52
CA GLU A 577 -2.28 -8.46 -17.70
C GLU A 577 -2.98 -8.66 -16.34
N GLY A 578 -4.31 -8.59 -16.36
CA GLY A 578 -5.15 -8.91 -15.21
C GLY A 578 -5.72 -7.72 -14.43
N MET A 579 -6.90 -7.96 -13.82
CA MET A 579 -7.64 -6.92 -13.10
C MET A 579 -6.86 -6.40 -11.88
N GLY A 580 -6.19 -7.29 -11.13
CA GLY A 580 -5.35 -6.91 -9.98
C GLY A 580 -4.18 -6.00 -10.38
N ARG A 581 -3.47 -6.37 -11.46
CA ARG A 581 -2.22 -5.74 -11.89
C ARG A 581 -2.43 -4.51 -12.78
N ALA A 582 -3.49 -4.47 -13.58
CA ALA A 582 -3.72 -3.44 -14.60
C ALA A 582 -4.89 -2.49 -14.28
N ILE A 583 -5.84 -2.88 -13.41
CA ILE A 583 -7.02 -2.07 -13.07
C ILE A 583 -6.97 -1.60 -11.62
N HIS A 584 -6.85 -2.52 -10.64
CA HIS A 584 -6.72 -2.15 -9.23
C HIS A 584 -5.38 -1.46 -8.95
N THR A 585 -4.36 -1.85 -9.71
CA THR A 585 -3.08 -1.15 -9.77
C THR A 585 -2.72 -0.78 -11.20
N ASN A 586 -1.85 0.21 -11.37
CA ASN A 586 -1.23 0.63 -12.65
C ASN A 586 -2.14 1.18 -13.76
N TYR A 587 -3.46 1.29 -13.57
CA TYR A 587 -4.36 1.78 -14.61
C TYR A 587 -3.92 3.15 -15.16
N HIS A 588 -3.48 4.04 -14.27
CA HIS A 588 -2.97 5.38 -14.60
C HIS A 588 -1.43 5.46 -14.68
N ALA A 589 -0.70 4.36 -14.53
CA ALA A 589 0.76 4.35 -14.59
C ALA A 589 1.24 4.82 -15.97
N LYS A 590 2.17 5.78 -15.98
CA LYS A 590 2.79 6.29 -17.22
C LYS A 590 4.21 5.76 -17.36
N LEU A 591 4.53 5.25 -18.55
CA LEU A 591 5.82 4.64 -18.86
C LEU A 591 6.56 5.42 -19.95
N LYS A 592 7.89 5.26 -19.98
CA LYS A 592 8.82 5.83 -20.97
C LYS A 592 8.85 5.04 -22.27
N CYS A 593 8.15 3.92 -22.32
CA CYS A 593 8.02 3.02 -23.46
C CYS A 593 6.54 2.84 -23.83
N GLU A 594 6.28 2.07 -24.88
CA GLU A 594 4.92 1.66 -25.19
C GLU A 594 4.40 0.72 -24.10
N SER A 595 3.09 0.76 -23.84
CA SER A 595 2.49 -0.14 -22.87
C SER A 595 1.11 -0.62 -23.27
N LEU A 596 0.81 -1.86 -22.92
CA LEU A 596 -0.49 -2.49 -23.11
C LEU A 596 -1.01 -2.96 -21.76
N LYS A 597 -2.16 -2.44 -21.34
CA LYS A 597 -2.86 -2.87 -20.13
C LYS A 597 -4.15 -3.56 -20.55
N LEU A 598 -4.34 -4.79 -20.09
CA LEU A 598 -5.50 -5.58 -20.49
C LEU A 598 -6.10 -6.34 -19.32
N ALA A 599 -7.43 -6.32 -19.22
CA ALA A 599 -8.16 -7.02 -18.17
C ALA A 599 -9.63 -7.21 -18.57
N VAL A 600 -10.24 -8.22 -17.96
CA VAL A 600 -11.70 -8.40 -17.97
C VAL A 600 -12.25 -7.96 -16.61
N LEU A 601 -13.28 -7.12 -16.60
CA LEU A 601 -13.91 -6.63 -15.38
C LEU A 601 -14.83 -7.71 -14.79
N LYS A 602 -14.33 -8.41 -13.76
CA LYS A 602 -15.00 -9.55 -13.10
C LYS A 602 -15.83 -9.13 -11.88
N ASN A 603 -16.04 -7.82 -11.71
CA ASN A 603 -16.75 -7.23 -10.60
C ASN A 603 -17.79 -6.23 -11.13
N SER A 604 -19.07 -6.47 -10.87
CA SER A 604 -20.17 -5.66 -11.41
C SER A 604 -20.10 -4.20 -10.97
N TRP A 605 -19.84 -3.96 -9.68
CA TRP A 605 -19.79 -2.59 -9.14
C TRP A 605 -18.62 -1.80 -9.74
N LEU A 606 -17.45 -2.42 -9.88
CA LEU A 606 -16.30 -1.78 -10.53
C LEU A 606 -16.59 -1.50 -12.01
N ALA A 607 -17.23 -2.44 -12.69
CA ALA A 607 -17.60 -2.27 -14.09
C ALA A 607 -18.58 -1.11 -14.28
N ASP A 608 -19.65 -1.05 -13.48
CA ASP A 608 -20.62 0.04 -13.51
C ASP A 608 -19.92 1.39 -13.24
N ARG A 609 -18.98 1.41 -12.28
CA ARG A 609 -18.22 2.61 -11.94
C ARG A 609 -17.28 3.08 -13.04
N LEU A 610 -16.76 2.16 -13.86
CA LEU A 610 -15.96 2.48 -15.05
C LEU A 610 -16.85 2.73 -16.29
N GLY A 611 -18.17 2.68 -16.16
CA GLY A 611 -19.13 2.91 -17.26
C GLY A 611 -19.36 1.68 -18.15
N GLY A 612 -18.98 0.49 -17.69
CA GLY A 612 -19.18 -0.79 -18.38
C GLY A 612 -20.18 -1.71 -17.68
N LYS A 613 -20.07 -3.01 -17.97
CA LYS A 613 -20.85 -4.08 -17.34
C LYS A 613 -19.90 -5.21 -16.92
N ILE A 614 -20.38 -6.16 -16.13
CA ILE A 614 -19.59 -7.36 -15.84
C ILE A 614 -19.14 -8.04 -17.14
N PHE A 615 -17.89 -8.51 -17.17
CA PHE A 615 -17.17 -9.00 -18.35
C PHE A 615 -16.88 -7.95 -19.45
N SER A 616 -17.03 -6.66 -19.13
CA SER A 616 -16.46 -5.60 -19.96
C SER A 616 -14.95 -5.74 -20.06
N VAL A 617 -14.44 -5.44 -21.25
CA VAL A 617 -13.03 -5.57 -21.60
C VAL A 617 -12.36 -4.21 -21.53
N ILE A 618 -11.20 -4.17 -20.87
CA ILE A 618 -10.24 -3.07 -20.98
C ILE A 618 -9.08 -3.58 -21.84
N PHE A 619 -8.85 -2.94 -22.97
CA PHE A 619 -7.68 -3.14 -23.82
C PHE A 619 -7.08 -1.77 -24.13
N LYS A 620 -6.12 -1.37 -23.30
CA LYS A 620 -5.57 -0.01 -23.30
C LYS A 620 -4.14 -0.02 -23.81
N TYR A 621 -3.95 0.44 -25.04
CA TYR A 621 -2.62 0.62 -25.64
C TYR A 621 -2.20 2.09 -25.54
N GLU A 622 -1.03 2.33 -24.95
CA GLU A 622 -0.51 3.67 -24.69
C GLU A 622 0.89 3.80 -25.29
N VAL A 623 1.13 4.95 -25.93
CA VAL A 623 2.45 5.34 -26.44
C VAL A 623 3.09 6.35 -25.49
N PRO A 624 4.42 6.36 -25.33
CA PRO A 624 5.09 7.27 -24.41
C PRO A 624 4.88 8.72 -24.87
N LEU A 625 4.69 9.61 -23.90
CA LEU A 625 4.61 11.05 -24.16
C LEU A 625 5.94 11.50 -24.79
N LYS A 626 5.87 12.12 -25.98
CA LYS A 626 7.04 12.75 -26.60
C LYS A 626 7.61 13.75 -25.60
N SER A 627 8.91 13.65 -25.32
CA SER A 627 9.63 14.62 -24.51
C SER A 627 9.49 15.98 -25.21
N SER A 628 8.70 16.87 -24.61
CA SER A 628 8.57 18.27 -25.01
C SER A 628 9.83 19.05 -24.68
#